data_AF-A0A372BJ44-F1
#
_entry.id   AF-A0A372BJ44-F1
#
_cell.length_a   1.000
_cell.length_b   1.000
_cell.length_c   1.000
_cell.angle_alpha   90.00
_cell.angle_beta   90.00
_cell.angle_gamma   90.00
#
_symmetry.space_group_name_H-M   'P 1'
#
loop_
_entity.id
_entity.type
_entity.pdbx_description
1 polymer ?
#
loop_
_entity_poly.entity_id
_entity_poly.type
_entity_poly.pdbx_seq_one_letter_code
_entity_poly.pdbx_strand_id
1 'polypeptide(L)'
;MVKVQKGKMYSLLYAFLILIISCYFVPLYIYGDQQFYIDFYDNCFYPSVDSFECYSSKLGTQEPLYFGLVWAMNKLGVDRNIFIIFSNAVFAYLLCANIFKYYKVSFTRNILSILLLTNYYSIVLLFAAERLKFGVIFVLLYLLATSKYKVLYYFLAIVGHIQSFFLSFYVFLIEVRKLKKLWLKIAIIISMLVIGGIFLFFLSEHISHKVEAYSGEGGSLGSIIKTIFFIVLSYLYSKDFKVLLCGIPLIAASFVLDVERVAIFAFFVFIGAFIYHKKPLDPLLILILLYFSMKSIEFLINIVNFGSGYI
;
A
#
# COMPACT_ATOMS: atom_id res chain seq x y z
N MET A 1 -16.64 -6.09 26.05
CA MET A 1 -17.10 -6.87 24.88
C MET A 1 -17.96 -6.07 23.90
N VAL A 2 -18.99 -5.33 24.38
CA VAL A 2 -19.94 -4.57 23.53
C VAL A 2 -19.27 -3.56 22.55
N LYS A 3 -18.21 -2.84 22.95
CA LYS A 3 -17.50 -1.89 22.07
C LYS A 3 -16.79 -2.55 20.88
N VAL A 4 -16.31 -3.78 21.03
CA VAL A 4 -15.58 -4.50 19.97
C VAL A 4 -16.55 -5.03 18.91
N GLN A 5 -17.74 -5.47 19.31
CA GLN A 5 -18.80 -5.86 18.38
C GLN A 5 -19.31 -4.67 17.56
N LYS A 6 -19.53 -3.50 18.20
CA LYS A 6 -19.94 -2.27 17.47
C LYS A 6 -18.89 -1.84 16.43
N GLY A 7 -17.61 -1.87 16.77
CA GLY A 7 -16.54 -1.53 15.82
C GLY A 7 -16.50 -2.45 14.59
N LYS A 8 -16.71 -3.76 14.79
CA LYS A 8 -16.81 -4.72 13.67
C LYS A 8 -18.01 -4.44 12.78
N MET A 9 -19.16 -4.10 13.38
CA MET A 9 -20.38 -3.76 12.64
C MET A 9 -20.19 -2.52 11.77
N TYR A 10 -19.61 -1.43 12.32
CA TYR A 10 -19.29 -0.25 11.51
C TYR A 10 -18.28 -0.55 10.40
N SER A 11 -17.26 -1.36 10.69
CA SER A 11 -16.28 -1.77 9.66
C SER A 11 -16.95 -2.54 8.52
N LEU A 12 -17.94 -3.39 8.84
CA LEU A 12 -18.72 -4.13 7.84
C LEU A 12 -19.65 -3.20 7.05
N LEU A 13 -20.26 -2.21 7.69
CA LEU A 13 -21.05 -1.18 7.01
C LEU A 13 -20.21 -0.41 5.99
N TYR A 14 -19.01 0.06 6.38
CA TYR A 14 -18.11 0.76 5.45
C TYR A 14 -17.62 -0.14 4.32
N ALA A 15 -17.33 -1.41 4.60
CA ALA A 15 -16.98 -2.38 3.57
C ALA A 15 -18.11 -2.59 2.55
N PHE A 16 -19.36 -2.66 3.03
CA PHE A 16 -20.53 -2.77 2.17
C PHE A 16 -20.76 -1.51 1.32
N LEU A 17 -20.55 -0.32 1.88
CA LEU A 17 -20.58 0.93 1.12
C LEU A 17 -19.51 0.95 0.02
N ILE A 18 -18.28 0.54 0.33
CA ILE A 18 -17.20 0.45 -0.67
C ILE A 18 -17.47 -0.62 -1.72
N LEU A 19 -18.15 -1.72 -1.35
CA LEU A 19 -18.59 -2.73 -2.30
C LEU A 19 -19.56 -2.12 -3.33
N ILE A 20 -20.57 -1.37 -2.88
CA ILE A 20 -21.52 -0.68 -3.76
C ILE A 20 -20.80 0.33 -4.66
N ILE A 21 -19.92 1.17 -4.09
CA ILE A 21 -19.14 2.14 -4.87
C ILE A 21 -18.26 1.41 -5.89
N SER A 22 -17.63 0.30 -5.51
CA SER A 22 -16.77 -0.46 -6.41
C SER A 22 -17.55 -1.12 -7.55
N CYS A 23 -18.79 -1.56 -7.33
CA CYS A 23 -19.67 -2.05 -8.40
C CYS A 23 -19.88 -1.01 -9.51
N TYR A 24 -19.87 0.28 -9.17
CA TYR A 24 -19.99 1.36 -10.14
C TYR A 24 -18.66 1.71 -10.83
N PHE A 25 -17.59 1.89 -10.06
CA PHE A 25 -16.32 2.40 -10.61
C PHE A 25 -15.41 1.34 -11.24
N VAL A 26 -15.39 0.11 -10.71
CA VAL A 26 -14.47 -0.94 -11.21
C VAL A 26 -14.71 -1.24 -12.70
N PRO A 27 -15.96 -1.42 -13.19
CA PRO A 27 -16.19 -1.66 -14.62
C PRO A 27 -15.85 -0.48 -15.53
N LEU A 28 -15.80 0.74 -15.01
CA LEU A 28 -15.50 1.95 -15.78
C LEU A 28 -13.99 2.17 -15.97
N TYR A 29 -13.16 1.65 -15.08
CA TYR A 29 -11.71 1.86 -15.13
C TYR A 29 -11.01 0.78 -15.97
N ILE A 30 -10.89 1.03 -17.26
CA ILE A 30 -10.39 0.05 -18.25
C ILE A 30 -9.06 0.43 -18.91
N TYR A 31 -8.66 1.71 -18.86
CA TYR A 31 -7.44 2.21 -19.50
C TYR A 31 -6.32 2.52 -18.49
N GLY A 32 -5.19 3.02 -18.98
CA GLY A 32 -4.02 3.34 -18.17
C GLY A 32 -3.41 2.09 -17.55
N ASP A 33 -3.08 2.18 -16.25
CA ASP A 33 -2.55 1.03 -15.50
C ASP A 33 -3.50 -0.18 -15.52
N GLN A 34 -4.82 0.04 -15.64
CA GLN A 34 -5.79 -1.05 -15.59
C GLN A 34 -5.77 -1.97 -16.81
N GLN A 35 -5.39 -1.43 -17.96
CA GLN A 35 -5.33 -2.20 -19.19
C GLN A 35 -4.38 -3.39 -19.06
N PHE A 36 -3.22 -3.20 -18.42
CA PHE A 36 -2.24 -4.28 -18.22
C PHE A 36 -2.76 -5.40 -17.31
N TYR A 37 -3.58 -5.06 -16.31
CA TYR A 37 -4.18 -6.06 -15.41
C TYR A 37 -5.34 -6.80 -16.07
N ILE A 38 -6.13 -6.13 -16.91
CA ILE A 38 -7.18 -6.76 -17.73
C ILE A 38 -6.53 -7.73 -18.72
N ASP A 39 -5.55 -7.26 -19.47
CA ASP A 39 -4.79 -8.08 -20.43
C ASP A 39 -4.19 -9.33 -19.78
N PHE A 40 -3.62 -9.19 -18.57
CA PHE A 40 -3.09 -10.31 -17.81
C PHE A 40 -4.19 -11.33 -17.46
N TYR A 41 -5.34 -10.86 -16.97
CA TYR A 41 -6.44 -11.73 -16.57
C TYR A 41 -7.03 -12.53 -17.73
N ASP A 42 -7.19 -11.88 -18.88
CA ASP A 42 -7.93 -12.45 -20.00
C ASP A 42 -7.03 -13.31 -20.90
N ASN A 43 -5.73 -13.03 -20.94
CA ASN A 43 -4.82 -13.65 -21.93
C ASN A 43 -3.80 -14.64 -21.35
N CYS A 44 -3.53 -14.65 -20.05
CA CYS A 44 -2.39 -15.41 -19.51
C CYS A 44 -2.72 -16.80 -18.93
N PHE A 45 -3.98 -17.23 -18.91
CA PHE A 45 -4.39 -18.48 -18.23
C PHE A 45 -4.77 -19.65 -19.17
N TYR A 46 -4.43 -19.54 -20.46
CA TYR A 46 -4.62 -20.61 -21.44
C TYR A 46 -3.64 -21.77 -21.26
N PRO A 47 -4.03 -23.03 -21.56
CA PRO A 47 -3.19 -24.21 -21.34
C PRO A 47 -1.83 -24.20 -22.06
N SER A 48 -1.71 -23.47 -23.17
CA SER A 48 -0.51 -23.38 -23.99
C SER A 48 0.45 -22.25 -23.59
N VAL A 49 0.10 -21.45 -22.59
CA VAL A 49 0.85 -20.26 -22.19
C VAL A 49 1.47 -20.50 -20.81
N ASP A 50 2.76 -20.21 -20.64
CA ASP A 50 3.34 -20.07 -19.31
C ASP A 50 2.72 -18.82 -18.65
N SER A 51 1.77 -19.05 -17.75
CA SER A 51 1.05 -17.98 -17.08
C SER A 51 1.96 -17.04 -16.28
N PHE A 52 3.08 -17.54 -15.76
CA PHE A 52 4.01 -16.74 -14.97
C PHE A 52 4.90 -15.87 -15.86
N GLU A 53 5.35 -16.40 -17.00
CA GLU A 53 6.07 -15.61 -18.00
C GLU A 53 5.17 -14.54 -18.63
N CYS A 54 3.92 -14.89 -18.95
CA CYS A 54 2.93 -13.95 -19.44
C CYS A 54 2.61 -12.84 -18.42
N TYR A 55 2.52 -13.20 -17.13
CA TYR A 55 2.40 -12.24 -16.03
C TYR A 55 3.59 -11.26 -15.99
N SER A 56 4.82 -11.79 -16.02
CA SER A 56 6.04 -10.99 -15.93
C SER A 56 6.19 -10.04 -17.12
N SER A 57 5.82 -10.47 -18.32
CA SER A 57 5.91 -9.65 -19.53
C SER A 57 4.86 -8.54 -19.58
N LYS A 58 3.61 -8.82 -19.15
CA LYS A 58 2.52 -7.83 -19.16
C LYS A 58 2.64 -6.78 -18.06
N LEU A 59 3.03 -7.17 -16.85
CA LEU A 59 3.04 -6.29 -15.68
C LEU A 59 4.42 -5.79 -15.27
N GLY A 60 5.48 -6.25 -15.96
CA GLY A 60 6.86 -5.85 -15.71
C GLY A 60 7.33 -6.17 -14.29
N THR A 61 6.75 -7.18 -13.64
CA THR A 61 7.07 -7.54 -12.26
C THR A 61 6.87 -9.02 -11.99
N GLN A 62 7.43 -9.49 -10.88
CA GLN A 62 7.38 -10.88 -10.45
C GLN A 62 6.90 -10.96 -8.99
N GLU A 63 5.70 -10.44 -8.69
CA GLU A 63 5.11 -10.50 -7.35
C GLU A 63 4.31 -11.81 -7.18
N PRO A 64 4.82 -12.81 -6.44
CA PRO A 64 4.26 -14.16 -6.46
C PRO A 64 2.86 -14.24 -5.86
N LEU A 65 2.55 -13.38 -4.89
CA LEU A 65 1.26 -13.43 -4.19
C LEU A 65 0.13 -12.88 -5.06
N TYR A 66 0.34 -11.76 -5.75
CA TYR A 66 -0.68 -11.22 -6.66
C TYR A 66 -0.96 -12.23 -7.77
N PHE A 67 0.09 -12.76 -8.40
CA PHE A 67 -0.02 -13.82 -9.41
C PHE A 67 -0.82 -15.02 -8.88
N GLY A 68 -0.44 -15.57 -7.73
CA GLY A 68 -1.10 -16.73 -7.15
C GLY A 68 -2.58 -16.50 -6.81
N LEU A 69 -2.93 -15.31 -6.32
CA LEU A 69 -4.33 -14.96 -6.04
C LEU A 69 -5.16 -14.85 -7.32
N VAL A 70 -4.65 -14.15 -8.34
CA VAL A 70 -5.36 -13.99 -9.61
C VAL A 70 -5.49 -15.33 -10.34
N TRP A 71 -4.41 -16.13 -10.38
CA TRP A 71 -4.42 -17.47 -10.94
C TRP A 71 -5.48 -18.36 -10.28
N ALA A 72 -5.53 -18.36 -8.94
CA ALA A 72 -6.52 -19.15 -8.21
C ALA A 72 -7.96 -18.72 -8.52
N MET A 73 -8.23 -17.40 -8.56
CA MET A 73 -9.57 -16.88 -8.88
C MET A 73 -9.99 -17.17 -10.32
N ASN A 74 -9.05 -17.06 -11.27
CA ASN A 74 -9.30 -17.41 -12.66
C ASN A 74 -9.62 -18.91 -12.83
N LYS A 75 -8.88 -19.80 -12.17
CA LYS A 75 -9.16 -21.25 -12.18
C LYS A 75 -10.49 -21.61 -11.51
N LEU A 76 -10.96 -20.79 -10.57
CA LEU A 76 -12.30 -20.91 -9.99
C LEU A 76 -13.42 -20.35 -10.88
N GLY A 77 -13.08 -19.74 -12.03
CA GLY A 77 -14.04 -19.13 -12.94
C GLY A 77 -14.67 -17.84 -12.42
N VAL A 78 -14.03 -17.18 -11.45
CA VAL A 78 -14.50 -15.89 -10.91
C VAL A 78 -14.24 -14.80 -11.94
N ASP A 79 -15.17 -13.87 -12.12
CA ASP A 79 -14.92 -12.69 -12.96
C ASP A 79 -13.91 -11.74 -12.27
N ARG A 80 -13.03 -11.13 -13.06
CA ARG A 80 -12.01 -10.21 -12.57
C ARG A 80 -12.60 -9.06 -11.77
N ASN A 81 -13.65 -8.41 -12.29
CA ASN A 81 -14.25 -7.25 -11.65
C ASN A 81 -14.87 -7.66 -10.31
N ILE A 82 -15.53 -8.82 -10.24
CA ILE A 82 -16.05 -9.37 -8.98
C ILE A 82 -14.93 -9.56 -7.96
N PHE A 83 -13.80 -10.15 -8.37
CA PHE A 83 -12.64 -10.34 -7.49
C PHE A 83 -12.08 -9.01 -6.96
N ILE A 84 -11.95 -7.99 -7.82
CA ILE A 84 -11.43 -6.68 -7.44
C ILE A 84 -12.41 -5.92 -6.54
N ILE A 85 -13.71 -5.95 -6.83
CA ILE A 85 -14.77 -5.36 -6.01
C ILE A 85 -14.76 -5.97 -4.60
N PHE A 86 -14.65 -7.29 -4.51
CA PHE A 86 -14.60 -7.96 -3.21
C PHE A 86 -13.31 -7.62 -2.44
N SER A 87 -12.17 -7.61 -3.14
CA SER A 87 -10.88 -7.21 -2.55
C SER A 87 -10.89 -5.78 -2.01
N ASN A 88 -11.59 -4.86 -2.69
CA ASN A 88 -11.81 -3.48 -2.25
C ASN A 88 -12.63 -3.41 -0.95
N ALA A 89 -13.70 -4.19 -0.86
CA ALA A 89 -14.50 -4.29 0.36
C ALA A 89 -13.68 -4.88 1.53
N VAL A 90 -12.85 -5.89 1.28
CA VAL A 90 -11.94 -6.47 2.29
C VAL A 90 -10.93 -5.44 2.77
N PHE A 91 -10.31 -4.68 1.87
CA PHE A 91 -9.40 -3.60 2.24
C PHE A 91 -10.09 -2.57 3.15
N ALA A 92 -11.27 -2.09 2.75
CA ALA A 92 -12.04 -1.11 3.53
C ALA A 92 -12.42 -1.65 4.92
N TYR A 93 -12.88 -2.90 4.99
CA TYR A 93 -13.17 -3.58 6.25
C TYR A 93 -11.95 -3.56 7.18
N LEU A 94 -10.79 -3.99 6.68
CA LEU A 94 -9.56 -4.13 7.47
C LEU A 94 -9.01 -2.77 7.90
N LEU A 95 -9.09 -1.75 7.05
CA LEU A 95 -8.67 -0.39 7.39
C LEU A 95 -9.53 0.16 8.53
N CYS A 96 -10.86 0.08 8.39
CA CYS A 96 -11.79 0.50 9.45
C CYS A 96 -11.60 -0.33 10.73
N ALA A 97 -11.44 -1.64 10.63
CA ALA A 97 -11.23 -2.50 11.79
C ALA A 97 -9.97 -2.09 12.59
N ASN A 98 -8.90 -1.69 11.91
CA ASN A 98 -7.71 -1.13 12.55
C ASN A 98 -8.00 0.20 13.25
N ILE A 99 -8.71 1.13 12.59
CA ILE A 99 -9.14 2.40 13.20
C ILE A 99 -9.95 2.13 14.46
N PHE A 100 -11.00 1.31 14.40
CA PHE A 100 -11.86 1.04 15.56
C PHE A 100 -11.16 0.30 16.70
N LYS A 101 -10.14 -0.50 16.40
CA LYS A 101 -9.32 -1.20 17.40
C LYS A 101 -8.34 -0.25 18.11
N TYR A 102 -7.63 0.59 17.36
CA TYR A 102 -6.49 1.35 17.89
C TYR A 102 -6.81 2.81 18.22
N TYR A 103 -7.65 3.46 17.42
CA TYR A 103 -8.04 4.86 17.63
C TYR A 103 -9.10 4.96 18.72
N LYS A 104 -8.78 5.59 19.86
CA LYS A 104 -9.63 5.54 21.06
C LYS A 104 -10.73 6.60 21.12
N VAL A 105 -10.66 7.68 20.34
CA VAL A 105 -11.59 8.81 20.44
C VAL A 105 -12.93 8.49 19.75
N SER A 106 -14.00 8.26 20.51
CA SER A 106 -15.23 7.61 20.02
C SER A 106 -16.01 8.39 18.96
N PHE A 107 -16.14 9.72 19.11
CA PHE A 107 -16.94 10.54 18.18
C PHE A 107 -16.24 10.68 16.81
N THR A 108 -14.93 10.84 16.82
CA THR A 108 -14.15 11.14 15.62
C THR A 108 -13.74 9.92 14.81
N ARG A 109 -14.02 8.68 15.26
CA ARG A 109 -13.65 7.46 14.52
C ARG A 109 -14.35 7.36 13.17
N ASN A 110 -15.63 7.71 13.13
CA ASN A 110 -16.43 7.65 11.91
C ASN A 110 -15.96 8.73 10.92
N ILE A 111 -15.70 9.94 11.42
CA ILE A 111 -15.15 11.05 10.62
C ILE A 111 -13.81 10.64 10.00
N LEU A 112 -12.89 10.10 10.82
CA LEU A 112 -11.60 9.62 10.33
C LEU A 112 -11.76 8.47 9.32
N SER A 113 -12.69 7.54 9.54
CA SER A 113 -12.93 6.43 8.61
C SER A 113 -13.44 6.92 7.26
N ILE A 114 -14.38 7.86 7.24
CA ILE A 114 -14.90 8.47 6.01
C ILE A 114 -13.76 9.19 5.29
N LEU A 115 -13.07 10.11 5.98
CA LEU A 115 -11.97 10.89 5.40
C LEU A 115 -10.82 10.03 4.87
N LEU A 116 -10.54 8.89 5.49
CA LEU A 116 -9.51 7.95 5.00
C LEU A 116 -9.99 7.13 3.81
N LEU A 117 -11.24 6.67 3.79
CA LEU A 117 -11.78 5.92 2.65
C LEU A 117 -11.99 6.80 1.42
N THR A 118 -12.33 8.07 1.61
CA THR A 118 -12.43 9.05 0.52
C THR A 118 -11.10 9.70 0.19
N ASN A 119 -10.00 9.35 0.86
CA ASN A 119 -8.70 9.96 0.59
C ASN A 119 -8.14 9.51 -0.76
N TYR A 120 -7.50 10.42 -1.51
CA TYR A 120 -6.81 10.12 -2.77
C TYR A 120 -5.98 8.85 -2.71
N TYR A 121 -5.14 8.66 -1.69
CA TYR A 121 -4.28 7.47 -1.61
C TYR A 121 -5.05 6.17 -1.41
N SER A 122 -6.16 6.20 -0.67
CA SER A 122 -7.03 5.02 -0.52
C SER A 122 -7.81 4.73 -1.80
N ILE A 123 -8.30 5.76 -2.47
CA ILE A 123 -9.02 5.63 -3.75
C ILE A 123 -8.09 5.08 -4.84
N VAL A 124 -6.84 5.55 -4.91
CA VAL A 124 -5.82 5.00 -5.81
C VAL A 124 -5.53 3.53 -5.50
N LEU A 125 -5.46 3.12 -4.22
CA LEU A 125 -5.32 1.70 -3.85
C LEU A 125 -6.53 0.86 -4.28
N LEU A 126 -7.74 1.38 -4.14
CA LEU A 126 -8.96 0.66 -4.51
C LEU A 126 -8.99 0.38 -6.02
N PHE A 127 -8.56 1.33 -6.84
CA PHE A 127 -8.84 1.29 -8.28
C PHE A 127 -7.63 1.18 -9.19
N ALA A 128 -6.49 1.83 -8.92
CA ALA A 128 -5.32 1.81 -9.81
C ALA A 128 -4.24 0.83 -9.35
N ALA A 129 -3.92 0.85 -8.06
CA ALA A 129 -2.75 0.17 -7.52
C ALA A 129 -3.10 -1.23 -6.99
N GLU A 130 -3.56 -2.14 -7.87
CA GLU A 130 -4.05 -3.46 -7.47
C GLU A 130 -3.01 -4.31 -6.72
N ARG A 131 -1.82 -4.44 -7.29
CA ARG A 131 -0.69 -5.16 -6.70
C ARG A 131 -0.38 -4.69 -5.29
N LEU A 132 -0.23 -3.37 -5.14
CA LEU A 132 0.06 -2.72 -3.88
C LEU A 132 -1.05 -2.94 -2.84
N LYS A 133 -2.32 -2.88 -3.26
CA LYS A 133 -3.49 -3.12 -2.38
C LYS A 133 -3.38 -4.47 -1.67
N PHE A 134 -2.96 -5.53 -2.35
CA PHE A 134 -2.79 -6.84 -1.70
C PHE A 134 -1.69 -6.83 -0.65
N GLY A 135 -0.54 -6.21 -0.94
CA GLY A 135 0.51 -5.98 0.06
C GLY A 135 -0.03 -5.25 1.30
N VAL A 136 -0.78 -4.17 1.10
CA VAL A 136 -1.38 -3.38 2.18
C VAL A 136 -2.44 -4.17 2.96
N ILE A 137 -3.28 -5.00 2.31
CA ILE A 137 -4.24 -5.88 2.98
C ILE A 137 -3.53 -6.78 4.00
N PHE A 138 -2.40 -7.39 3.62
CA PHE A 138 -1.64 -8.24 4.52
C PHE A 138 -0.94 -7.46 5.64
N VAL A 139 -0.52 -6.22 5.40
CA VAL A 139 -0.06 -5.31 6.47
C VAL A 139 -1.19 -5.03 7.48
N LEU A 140 -2.40 -4.74 7.00
CA LEU A 140 -3.55 -4.49 7.87
C LEU A 140 -3.95 -5.74 8.68
N LEU A 141 -3.86 -6.93 8.08
CA LEU A 141 -4.04 -8.21 8.78
C LEU A 141 -2.96 -8.44 9.83
N TYR A 142 -1.70 -8.19 9.50
CA TYR A 142 -0.57 -8.25 10.43
C TYR A 142 -0.80 -7.40 11.68
N LEU A 143 -1.34 -6.18 11.52
CA LEU A 143 -1.65 -5.29 12.64
C LEU A 143 -2.82 -5.80 13.50
N LEU A 144 -3.78 -6.53 12.93
CA LEU A 144 -4.91 -7.09 13.66
C LEU A 144 -4.61 -8.44 14.33
N ALA A 145 -3.68 -9.21 13.77
CA ALA A 145 -3.41 -10.60 14.11
C ALA A 145 -2.84 -10.81 15.52
N THR A 146 -3.10 -12.01 16.05
CA THR A 146 -2.46 -12.57 17.25
C THR A 146 -1.07 -13.12 16.90
N SER A 147 -0.22 -13.32 17.92
CA SER A 147 1.19 -13.72 17.76
C SER A 147 1.42 -14.90 16.80
N LYS A 148 0.55 -15.93 16.82
CA LYS A 148 0.64 -17.13 15.97
C LYS A 148 0.65 -16.84 14.46
N TYR A 149 -0.20 -15.94 13.98
CA TYR A 149 -0.36 -15.67 12.54
C TYR A 149 0.35 -14.39 12.09
N LYS A 150 0.92 -13.65 13.04
CA LYS A 150 1.55 -12.36 12.79
C LYS A 150 2.75 -12.50 11.83
N VAL A 151 3.59 -13.51 12.00
CA VAL A 151 4.73 -13.75 11.11
C VAL A 151 4.27 -14.11 9.69
N LEU A 152 3.24 -14.95 9.56
CA LEU A 152 2.68 -15.35 8.27
C LEU A 152 2.16 -14.14 7.49
N TYR A 153 1.32 -13.29 8.10
CA TYR A 153 0.79 -12.12 7.40
C TYR A 153 1.87 -11.10 7.05
N TYR A 154 2.90 -10.98 7.88
CA TYR A 154 4.05 -10.14 7.55
C TYR A 154 4.82 -10.67 6.33
N PHE A 155 5.09 -11.98 6.30
CA PHE A 155 5.72 -12.62 5.15
C PHE A 155 4.88 -12.43 3.88
N LEU A 156 3.57 -12.67 3.97
CA LEU A 156 2.65 -12.44 2.85
C LEU A 156 2.63 -10.97 2.41
N ALA A 157 2.75 -10.00 3.32
CA ALA A 157 2.85 -8.59 2.93
C ALA A 157 4.10 -8.30 2.08
N ILE A 158 5.25 -8.90 2.41
CA ILE A 158 6.49 -8.74 1.64
C ILE A 158 6.37 -9.40 0.27
N VAL A 159 5.87 -10.65 0.22
CA VAL A 159 5.68 -11.38 -1.05
C VAL A 159 4.60 -10.72 -1.91
N GLY A 160 3.63 -10.06 -1.28
CA GLY A 160 2.62 -9.22 -1.92
C GLY A 160 3.21 -8.00 -2.59
N HIS A 161 4.08 -7.29 -1.87
CA HIS A 161 4.76 -6.14 -2.43
C HIS A 161 6.02 -5.84 -1.63
N ILE A 162 7.18 -5.87 -2.29
CA ILE A 162 8.49 -5.81 -1.63
C ILE A 162 8.68 -4.53 -0.78
N GLN A 163 8.06 -3.42 -1.18
CA GLN A 163 8.11 -2.17 -0.41
C GLN A 163 7.50 -2.30 0.99
N SER A 164 6.64 -3.29 1.23
CA SER A 164 6.11 -3.60 2.57
C SER A 164 7.21 -4.03 3.55
N PHE A 165 8.36 -4.50 3.06
CA PHE A 165 9.54 -4.76 3.88
C PHE A 165 10.01 -3.50 4.63
N PHE A 166 9.98 -2.34 3.97
CA PHE A 166 10.46 -1.07 4.53
C PHE A 166 9.71 -0.67 5.79
N LEU A 167 8.42 -0.98 5.90
CA LEU A 167 7.60 -0.71 7.09
C LEU A 167 8.13 -1.40 8.36
N SER A 168 8.88 -2.48 8.22
CA SER A 168 9.39 -3.30 9.32
C SER A 168 10.92 -3.29 9.42
N PHE A 169 11.59 -2.43 8.63
CA PHE A 169 13.03 -2.24 8.69
C PHE A 169 13.50 -1.88 10.11
N TYR A 170 12.72 -1.07 10.84
CA TYR A 170 13.01 -0.74 12.23
C TYR A 170 13.01 -1.97 13.16
N VAL A 171 12.06 -2.90 12.99
CA VAL A 171 12.00 -4.13 13.81
C VAL A 171 13.25 -4.96 13.57
N PHE A 172 13.66 -5.08 12.30
CA PHE A 172 14.92 -5.72 11.94
C PHE A 172 16.12 -5.05 12.64
N LEU A 173 16.21 -3.72 12.65
CA LEU A 173 17.28 -3.00 13.35
C LEU A 173 17.31 -3.29 14.86
N ILE A 174 16.15 -3.42 15.52
CA ILE A 174 16.09 -3.82 16.94
C ILE A 174 16.66 -5.22 17.13
N GLU A 175 16.23 -6.18 16.32
CA GLU A 175 16.68 -7.57 16.46
C GLU A 175 18.19 -7.69 16.21
N VAL A 176 18.73 -6.98 15.22
CA VAL A 176 20.19 -6.90 15.00
C VAL A 176 20.89 -6.25 16.20
N ARG A 177 20.33 -5.21 16.82
CA ARG A 177 20.90 -4.57 18.01
C ARG A 177 20.98 -5.54 19.20
N LYS A 178 19.99 -6.41 19.39
CA LYS A 178 19.92 -7.40 20.48
C LYS A 178 21.01 -8.48 20.39
N LEU A 179 21.61 -8.68 19.21
CA LEU A 179 22.72 -9.62 19.06
C LEU A 179 23.86 -9.23 20.01
N LYS A 180 24.38 -10.20 20.76
CA LYS A 180 25.49 -9.94 21.70
C LYS A 180 26.84 -9.83 21.01
N LYS A 181 27.04 -10.56 19.90
CA LYS A 181 28.32 -10.65 19.20
C LYS A 181 28.44 -9.55 18.13
N LEU A 182 29.48 -8.71 18.24
CA LEU A 182 29.73 -7.60 17.32
C LEU A 182 29.96 -8.07 15.87
N TRP A 183 30.70 -9.16 15.67
CA TRP A 183 30.98 -9.71 14.32
C TRP A 183 29.71 -10.16 13.59
N LEU A 184 28.69 -10.68 14.30
CA LEU A 184 27.40 -11.01 13.70
C LEU A 184 26.65 -9.75 13.23
N LYS A 185 26.73 -8.65 13.99
CA LYS A 185 26.15 -7.37 13.58
C LYS A 185 26.81 -6.84 12.31
N ILE A 186 28.14 -6.85 12.30
CA ILE A 186 28.93 -6.41 11.15
C ILE A 186 28.64 -7.30 9.94
N ALA A 187 28.63 -8.62 10.11
CA ALA A 187 28.32 -9.56 9.03
C ALA A 187 26.91 -9.34 8.46
N ILE A 188 25.91 -9.10 9.30
CA ILE A 188 24.55 -8.80 8.85
C ILE A 188 24.51 -7.47 8.09
N ILE A 189 25.12 -6.41 8.61
CA ILE A 189 25.17 -5.11 7.95
C ILE A 189 25.88 -5.22 6.58
N ILE A 190 27.03 -5.90 6.53
CA ILE A 190 27.75 -6.16 5.29
C ILE A 190 26.89 -6.98 4.32
N SER A 191 26.21 -8.03 4.79
CA SER A 191 25.33 -8.83 3.94
C SER A 191 24.20 -7.99 3.35
N MET A 192 23.63 -7.06 4.13
CA MET A 192 22.60 -6.15 3.63
C MET A 192 23.15 -5.15 2.63
N LEU A 193 24.35 -4.61 2.86
CA LEU A 193 25.00 -3.70 1.92
C LEU A 193 25.32 -4.42 0.61
N VAL A 194 25.76 -5.68 0.68
CA VAL A 194 26.02 -6.52 -0.50
C VAL A 194 24.72 -6.84 -1.22
N ILE A 195 23.69 -7.33 -0.52
CA ILE A 195 22.38 -7.63 -1.13
C ILE A 195 21.76 -6.35 -1.72
N GLY A 196 21.80 -5.23 -0.99
CA GLY A 196 21.32 -3.94 -1.44
C GLY A 196 22.11 -3.41 -2.64
N GLY A 197 23.44 -3.58 -2.65
CA GLY A 197 24.30 -3.22 -3.77
C GLY A 197 24.04 -4.06 -5.02
N ILE A 198 23.88 -5.38 -4.85
CA ILE A 198 23.47 -6.30 -5.93
C ILE A 198 22.11 -5.88 -6.48
N PHE A 199 21.15 -5.58 -5.60
CA PHE A 199 19.82 -5.14 -6.00
C PHE A 199 19.87 -3.80 -6.76
N LEU A 200 20.65 -2.83 -6.30
CA LEU A 200 20.85 -1.55 -6.99
C LEU A 200 21.57 -1.72 -8.33
N PHE A 201 22.52 -2.66 -8.43
CA PHE A 201 23.19 -2.99 -9.69
C PHE A 201 22.21 -3.58 -10.71
N PHE A 202 21.37 -4.55 -10.32
CA PHE A 202 20.34 -5.08 -11.22
C PHE A 202 19.28 -4.04 -11.59
N LEU A 203 19.00 -3.09 -10.70
CA LEU A 203 18.10 -1.99 -10.99
C LEU A 203 18.77 -0.83 -11.73
N SER A 204 20.08 -0.82 -11.93
CA SER A 204 20.77 0.38 -12.42
C SER A 204 20.34 0.76 -13.84
N GLU A 205 20.10 -0.21 -14.72
CA GLU A 205 19.53 0.04 -16.05
C GLU A 205 18.10 0.57 -15.98
N HIS A 206 17.28 0.05 -15.05
CA HIS A 206 15.91 0.52 -14.86
C HIS A 206 15.88 1.94 -14.26
N ILE A 207 16.83 2.25 -13.39
CA ILE A 207 17.04 3.57 -12.81
C ILE A 207 17.56 4.54 -13.87
N SER A 208 18.56 4.18 -14.68
CA SER A 208 19.12 5.07 -15.71
C SER A 208 18.08 5.40 -16.77
N HIS A 209 17.32 4.41 -17.26
CA HIS A 209 16.23 4.65 -18.20
C HIS A 209 15.13 5.57 -17.62
N LYS A 210 14.83 5.44 -16.32
CA LYS A 210 13.89 6.36 -15.66
C LYS A 210 14.50 7.75 -15.47
N VAL A 211 15.73 7.86 -14.99
CA VAL A 211 16.40 9.16 -14.78
C VAL A 211 16.51 9.93 -16.09
N GLU A 212 16.83 9.26 -17.19
CA GLU A 212 16.84 9.87 -18.53
C GLU A 212 15.44 10.35 -18.95
N ALA A 213 14.42 9.50 -18.80
CA ALA A 213 13.02 9.87 -19.10
C ALA A 213 12.47 11.01 -18.22
N TYR A 214 12.92 11.12 -16.96
CA TYR A 214 12.46 12.14 -16.01
C TYR A 214 13.38 13.38 -15.93
N SER A 215 14.53 13.38 -16.59
CA SER A 215 15.44 14.54 -16.61
C SER A 215 14.86 15.74 -17.38
N GLY A 216 13.87 15.51 -18.24
CA GLY A 216 13.13 16.56 -18.97
C GLY A 216 11.89 17.11 -18.26
N GLU A 217 11.30 16.38 -17.31
CA GLU A 217 10.04 16.75 -16.65
C GLU A 217 10.17 16.52 -15.14
N GLY A 218 10.18 17.58 -14.32
CA GLY A 218 10.50 17.59 -12.88
C GLY A 218 9.62 16.77 -11.91
N GLY A 219 9.04 15.65 -12.34
CA GLY A 219 8.12 14.79 -11.58
C GLY A 219 8.74 14.03 -10.41
N SER A 220 10.07 13.79 -10.38
CA SER A 220 10.71 12.99 -9.31
C SER A 220 10.77 13.72 -7.96
N LEU A 221 11.09 15.03 -7.96
CA LEU A 221 11.24 15.84 -6.75
C LEU A 221 9.95 15.94 -5.94
N GLY A 222 8.80 16.05 -6.60
CA GLY A 222 7.51 16.20 -5.95
C GLY A 222 7.16 15.01 -5.03
N SER A 223 7.54 13.79 -5.40
CA SER A 223 7.25 12.61 -4.57
C SER A 223 8.19 12.43 -3.40
N ILE A 224 9.46 12.75 -3.58
CA ILE A 224 10.45 12.73 -2.52
C ILE A 224 10.02 13.72 -1.44
N ILE A 225 9.61 14.93 -1.85
CA ILE A 225 9.08 15.95 -0.94
C ILE A 225 7.83 15.44 -0.22
N LYS A 226 6.86 14.83 -0.91
CA LYS A 226 5.66 14.24 -0.28
C LYS A 226 6.02 13.14 0.73
N THR A 227 6.96 12.27 0.38
CA THR A 227 7.43 11.16 1.23
C THR A 227 8.10 11.72 2.49
N ILE A 228 9.05 12.65 2.34
CA ILE A 228 9.69 13.34 3.46
C ILE A 228 8.65 14.05 4.32
N PHE A 229 7.72 14.78 3.71
CA PHE A 229 6.64 15.48 4.41
C PHE A 229 5.83 14.53 5.30
N PHE A 230 5.36 13.39 4.77
CA PHE A 230 4.61 12.43 5.57
C PHE A 230 5.47 11.80 6.67
N ILE A 231 6.73 11.45 6.42
CA ILE A 231 7.61 10.89 7.45
C ILE A 231 7.86 11.90 8.58
N VAL A 232 8.11 13.17 8.25
CA VAL A 232 8.29 14.25 9.23
C VAL A 232 7.00 14.44 10.04
N LEU A 233 5.84 14.51 9.39
CA LEU A 233 4.56 14.57 10.11
C LEU A 233 4.37 13.35 11.01
N SER A 234 4.67 12.14 10.52
CA SER A 234 4.58 10.91 11.31
C SER A 234 5.40 11.02 12.59
N TYR A 235 6.61 11.57 12.52
CA TYR A 235 7.44 11.84 13.68
C TYR A 235 6.89 12.95 14.58
N LEU A 236 6.38 14.06 14.04
CA LEU A 236 5.80 15.13 14.84
C LEU A 236 4.58 14.64 15.64
N TYR A 237 3.79 13.74 15.06
CA TYR A 237 2.63 13.14 15.72
C TYR A 237 2.98 12.05 16.72
N SER A 238 3.88 11.13 16.38
CA SER A 238 4.28 10.04 17.28
C SER A 238 5.26 10.47 18.38
N LYS A 239 6.13 11.44 18.08
CA LYS A 239 7.37 11.75 18.80
C LYS A 239 8.26 10.51 19.00
N ASP A 240 8.13 9.53 18.11
CA ASP A 240 8.85 8.27 18.19
C ASP A 240 9.89 8.17 17.07
N PHE A 241 11.17 8.13 17.43
CA PHE A 241 12.28 8.04 16.48
C PHE A 241 12.21 6.77 15.61
N LYS A 242 11.51 5.74 16.08
CA LYS A 242 11.26 4.50 15.31
C LYS A 242 10.57 4.77 13.98
N VAL A 243 9.71 5.77 13.94
CA VAL A 243 8.98 6.19 12.74
C VAL A 243 9.93 6.78 11.71
N LEU A 244 10.93 7.56 12.14
CA LEU A 244 11.98 8.06 11.25
C LEU A 244 12.83 6.91 10.70
N LEU A 245 13.16 5.93 11.54
CA LEU A 245 13.92 4.74 11.12
C LEU A 245 13.15 3.88 10.09
N CYS A 246 11.82 3.76 10.21
CA CYS A 246 10.98 3.16 9.17
C CYS A 246 10.90 4.04 7.91
N GLY A 247 10.97 5.36 8.07
CA GLY A 247 10.84 6.32 6.97
C GLY A 247 12.09 6.48 6.10
N ILE A 248 13.30 6.28 6.65
CA ILE A 248 14.55 6.42 5.88
C ILE A 248 14.59 5.48 4.66
N PRO A 249 14.30 4.17 4.78
CA PRO A 249 14.24 3.29 3.61
C PRO A 249 13.18 3.72 2.60
N LEU A 250 12.05 4.28 3.05
CA LEU A 250 11.01 4.80 2.15
C LEU A 250 11.51 6.04 1.40
N ILE A 251 12.19 6.97 2.07
CA ILE A 251 12.78 8.14 1.41
C ILE A 251 13.82 7.68 0.39
N ALA A 252 14.71 6.75 0.75
CA ALA A 252 15.70 6.18 -0.17
C ALA A 252 15.02 5.50 -1.37
N ALA A 253 13.97 4.70 -1.10
CA ALA A 253 13.18 4.06 -2.13
C ALA A 253 12.48 5.07 -3.05
N SER A 254 12.07 6.24 -2.57
CA SER A 254 11.44 7.27 -3.43
C SER A 254 12.40 7.89 -4.46
N PHE A 255 13.72 7.74 -4.29
CA PHE A 255 14.69 8.14 -5.32
C PHE A 255 14.84 7.12 -6.45
N VAL A 256 14.49 5.87 -6.19
CA VAL A 256 14.83 4.72 -7.05
C VAL A 256 13.59 4.08 -7.68
N LEU A 257 12.50 4.02 -6.92
CA LEU A 257 11.27 3.31 -7.26
C LEU A 257 10.19 4.27 -7.75
N ASP A 258 9.12 3.67 -8.27
CA ASP A 258 7.94 4.39 -8.72
C ASP A 258 7.40 5.34 -7.63
N VAL A 259 7.44 6.62 -8.02
CA VAL A 259 7.35 7.87 -7.27
C VAL A 259 6.03 7.96 -6.50
N GLU A 260 4.94 7.47 -7.06
CA GLU A 260 3.62 7.56 -6.42
C GLU A 260 3.38 6.46 -5.36
N ARG A 261 3.91 5.26 -5.56
CA ARG A 261 3.66 4.09 -4.69
C ARG A 261 4.33 4.24 -3.33
N VAL A 262 5.53 4.80 -3.32
CA VAL A 262 6.28 5.05 -2.08
C VAL A 262 5.59 6.13 -1.23
N ALA A 263 5.02 7.16 -1.87
CA ALA A 263 4.26 8.20 -1.18
C ALA A 263 2.99 7.63 -0.51
N ILE A 264 2.32 6.64 -1.13
CA ILE A 264 1.19 5.92 -0.52
C ILE A 264 1.64 5.23 0.78
N PHE A 265 2.77 4.52 0.79
CA PHE A 265 3.28 3.91 2.02
C PHE A 265 3.59 4.94 3.10
N ALA A 266 4.27 6.04 2.73
CA ALA A 266 4.58 7.11 3.68
C ALA A 266 3.31 7.72 4.28
N PHE A 267 2.26 7.90 3.49
CA PHE A 267 0.94 8.30 3.97
C PHE A 267 0.36 7.29 4.97
N PHE A 268 0.40 5.98 4.69
CA PHE A 268 -0.09 4.98 5.64
C PHE A 268 0.76 4.87 6.92
N VAL A 269 2.07 5.13 6.84
CA VAL A 269 2.93 5.28 8.04
C VAL A 269 2.48 6.46 8.88
N PHE A 270 2.19 7.60 8.25
CA PHE A 270 1.67 8.80 8.92
C PHE A 270 0.35 8.54 9.63
N ILE A 271 -0.63 7.97 8.92
CA ILE A 271 -1.92 7.63 9.49
C ILE A 271 -1.79 6.57 10.58
N GLY A 272 -0.93 5.57 10.40
CA GLY A 272 -0.63 4.55 11.41
C GLY A 272 -0.06 5.15 12.69
N ALA A 273 0.92 6.06 12.56
CA ALA A 273 1.51 6.78 13.69
C ALA A 273 0.46 7.62 14.43
N PHE A 274 -0.40 8.34 13.70
CA PHE A 274 -1.49 9.11 14.29
C PHE A 274 -2.48 8.22 15.08
N ILE A 275 -2.96 7.14 14.46
CA ILE A 275 -3.93 6.21 15.05
C ILE A 275 -3.36 5.55 16.32
N TYR A 276 -2.12 5.06 16.24
CA TYR A 276 -1.50 4.30 17.34
C TYR A 276 -1.19 5.17 18.57
N HIS A 277 -0.77 6.41 18.35
CA HIS A 277 -0.50 7.38 19.42
C HIS A 277 -1.76 8.08 19.94
N LYS A 278 -2.96 7.74 19.42
CA LYS A 278 -4.27 8.11 19.97
C LYS A 278 -4.47 9.62 20.16
N LYS A 279 -3.84 10.44 19.31
CA LYS A 279 -4.04 11.88 19.34
C LYS A 279 -5.46 12.22 18.89
N PRO A 280 -6.13 13.24 19.45
CA PRO A 280 -7.40 13.70 18.91
C PRO A 280 -7.21 14.20 17.47
N LEU A 281 -8.28 14.18 16.67
CA LEU A 281 -8.29 14.86 15.38
C LEU A 281 -8.05 16.35 15.63
N ASP A 282 -6.93 16.87 15.15
CA ASP A 282 -6.64 18.29 15.15
C ASP A 282 -6.93 18.92 13.77
N PRO A 283 -7.01 20.25 13.68
CA PRO A 283 -7.34 20.95 12.44
C PRO A 283 -6.34 20.69 11.30
N LEU A 284 -5.06 20.49 11.60
CA LEU A 284 -4.03 20.26 10.58
C LEU A 284 -4.25 18.90 9.90
N LEU A 285 -4.49 17.85 10.68
CA LEU A 285 -4.79 16.53 10.11
C LEU A 285 -6.09 16.56 9.28
N ILE A 286 -7.13 17.22 9.77
CA ILE A 286 -8.41 17.34 9.03
C ILE A 286 -8.15 18.07 7.70
N LEU A 287 -7.39 19.16 7.71
CA LEU A 287 -7.05 19.90 6.49
C LEU A 287 -6.31 19.02 5.47
N ILE A 288 -5.30 18.25 5.92
CA ILE A 288 -4.54 17.33 5.06
C ILE A 288 -5.47 16.27 4.48
N LEU A 289 -6.30 15.63 5.30
CA LEU A 289 -7.23 14.59 4.84
C LEU A 289 -8.29 15.13 3.88
N LEU A 290 -8.81 16.33 4.12
CA LEU A 290 -9.76 17.01 3.24
C LEU A 290 -9.10 17.37 1.91
N TYR A 291 -7.89 17.92 1.91
CA TYR A 291 -7.15 18.23 0.69
C TYR A 291 -7.01 17.00 -0.22
N PHE A 292 -6.57 15.87 0.34
CA PHE A 292 -6.46 14.64 -0.44
C PHE A 292 -7.82 14.00 -0.76
N SER A 293 -8.88 14.26 0.02
CA SER A 293 -10.23 13.82 -0.36
C SER A 293 -10.82 14.66 -1.49
N MET A 294 -10.46 15.94 -1.61
CA MET A 294 -10.84 16.74 -2.78
C MET A 294 -10.11 16.26 -4.02
N LYS A 295 -8.81 15.95 -3.91
CA LYS A 295 -8.03 15.40 -5.02
C LYS A 295 -8.59 14.06 -5.55
N SER A 296 -9.21 13.24 -4.70
CA SER A 296 -9.81 11.99 -5.18
C SER A 296 -11.04 12.22 -6.07
N ILE A 297 -11.73 13.35 -5.94
CA ILE A 297 -12.91 13.66 -6.76
C ILE A 297 -12.47 13.80 -8.22
N GLU A 298 -11.39 14.55 -8.48
CA GLU A 298 -10.81 14.69 -9.82
C GLU A 298 -10.42 13.33 -10.41
N PHE A 299 -9.73 12.49 -9.62
CA PHE A 299 -9.37 11.13 -10.03
C PHE A 299 -10.58 10.27 -10.41
N LEU A 300 -11.67 10.33 -9.64
CA LEU A 300 -12.90 9.58 -9.92
C LEU A 300 -13.66 10.13 -11.14
N ILE A 301 -13.69 11.46 -11.32
CA ILE A 301 -14.26 12.09 -12.51
C ILE A 301 -13.49 11.65 -13.76
N ASN A 302 -12.16 11.57 -13.68
CA ASN A 302 -11.32 11.12 -14.78
C ASN A 302 -11.63 9.67 -15.16
N ILE A 303 -11.83 8.77 -14.18
CA ILE A 303 -12.28 7.40 -14.45
C ILE A 303 -13.61 7.38 -15.19
N VAL A 304 -14.58 8.18 -14.78
CA VAL A 304 -15.91 8.20 -15.42
C VAL A 304 -15.84 8.75 -16.85
N ASN A 305 -15.08 9.81 -17.06
CA ASN A 305 -15.06 10.52 -18.35
C ASN A 305 -14.13 9.86 -19.38
N PHE A 306 -13.01 9.29 -18.94
CA PHE A 306 -11.92 8.84 -19.83
C PHE A 306 -11.58 7.36 -19.64
N GLY A 307 -12.19 6.68 -18.67
CA GLY A 307 -11.84 5.30 -18.32
C GLY A 307 -10.42 5.16 -17.77
N SER A 308 -9.75 6.27 -17.38
CA SER A 308 -8.45 6.30 -16.71
C SER A 308 -8.46 7.33 -15.59
N GLY A 309 -7.86 7.01 -14.44
CA GLY A 309 -7.72 7.96 -13.34
C GLY A 309 -6.57 8.97 -13.53
N TYR A 310 -5.65 8.66 -14.43
CA TYR A 310 -4.49 9.48 -14.78
C TYR A 310 -4.63 9.96 -16.22
N ILE A 311 -4.55 11.28 -16.42
CA ILE A 311 -4.65 11.99 -17.70
C ILE A 311 -3.45 12.94 -17.79
#